data_AF-Q6QNF6-F1
#
_entry.id   AF-Q6QNF6-F1
#
_cell.length_a   1.000
_cell.length_b   1.000
_cell.length_c   1.000
_cell.angle_alpha   90.00
_cell.angle_beta   90.00
_cell.angle_gamma   90.00
#
_symmetry.space_group_name_H-M   'P 1'
#
loop_
_entity.id
_entity.type
_entity.pdbx_description
1 polymer ?
#
loop_
_entity_poly.entity_id
_entity_poly.type
_entity_poly.pdbx_seq_one_letter_code
_entity_poly.pdbx_strand_id
1 'polypeptide(L)' 'MVLVKKKNGKLRMCIDYQKLNKNTQKDHFPLTFVNTILEEVLGHELYTFMDGYLGYNQITIAPDNYHKTAFTTP' A
#
# COMPACT_ATOMS: atom_id res chain seq x y z
N MET A 1 3.53 -12.72 12.70
CA MET A 1 4.38 -11.79 11.93
C MET A 1 5.60 -12.53 11.35
N VAL A 2 6.22 -12.01 10.30
CA VAL A 2 7.44 -12.54 9.67
C VAL A 2 8.49 -11.44 9.61
N LEU A 3 9.73 -11.73 9.98
CA LEU A 3 10.85 -10.81 9.84
C LEU A 3 11.55 -11.07 8.50
N VAL A 4 11.61 -10.04 7.66
CA VAL A 4 12.23 -10.11 6.32
C VAL A 4 13.49 -9.25 6.31
N LYS A 5 14.61 -9.83 5.87
CA LYS A 5 15.88 -9.10 5.74
C LYS A 5 15.87 -8.24 4.47
N LYS A 6 16.05 -6.93 4.62
CA LYS A 6 16.26 -6.01 3.49
C LYS A 6 17.67 -6.16 2.93
N LYS A 7 17.88 -5.70 1.68
CA LYS A 7 19.20 -5.65 1.02
C LYS A 7 20.24 -4.86 1.84
N ASN A 8 19.82 -3.83 2.58
CA ASN A 8 20.69 -3.04 3.46
C ASN A 8 20.92 -3.66 4.85
N GLY A 9 20.59 -4.94 5.05
CA GLY A 9 20.78 -5.66 6.31
C GLY A 9 19.73 -5.39 7.39
N LYS A 10 18.93 -4.33 7.28
CA LYS A 10 17.85 -4.03 8.24
C LYS A 10 16.73 -5.05 8.15
N LEU A 11 16.09 -5.36 9.28
CA LEU A 11 14.89 -6.19 9.32
C LEU A 11 13.64 -5.36 8.98
N ARG A 12 12.69 -5.97 8.28
CA ARG A 12 11.35 -5.46 8.02
C ARG A 12 10.36 -6.42 8.66
N MET A 13 9.47 -5.90 9.50
CA MET A 13 8.30 -6.65 9.97
C MET A 13 7.29 -6.74 8.83
N CYS A 14 6.86 -7.95 8.50
CA CYS A 14 5.79 -8.24 7.55
C CYS A 14 4.68 -9.00 8.29
N ILE A 15 3.45 -8.52 8.20
CA ILE A 15 2.29 -9.21 8.78
C ILE A 15 1.67 -10.05 7.67
N ASP A 16 1.45 -11.34 7.93
CA ASP A 16 0.83 -12.23 6.95
C ASP A 16 -0.70 -12.11 7.01
N TYR A 17 -1.23 -11.21 6.19
CA TYR A 17 -2.67 -11.00 6.03
C TYR A 17 -3.29 -11.88 4.93
N GLN A 18 -2.62 -12.92 4.40
CA GLN A 18 -3.17 -13.70 3.28
C GLN A 18 -4.58 -14.25 3.54
N LYS A 19 -4.84 -14.78 4.75
CA LYS A 19 -6.17 -15.27 5.12
C LYS A 19 -7.19 -14.13 5.23
N LEU A 20 -6.80 -13.02 5.85
CA LEU A 20 -7.65 -11.82 5.94
C LEU A 20 -8.01 -11.31 4.54
N ASN A 21 -7.01 -11.09 3.69
CA ASN A 21 -7.17 -10.56 2.34
C ASN A 21 -8.07 -11.43 1.44
N LYS A 22 -8.09 -12.75 1.65
CA LYS A 22 -9.02 -13.66 0.93
C LYS A 22 -10.47 -13.51 1.37
N ASN A 23 -10.72 -13.08 2.60
CA ASN A 23 -12.05 -12.89 3.18
C ASN A 23 -12.52 -11.42 3.12
N THR A 24 -11.65 -10.49 2.74
CA THR A 24 -11.99 -9.08 2.56
C THR A 24 -12.58 -8.85 1.18
N GLN A 25 -13.73 -8.16 1.11
CA GLN A 25 -14.27 -7.68 -0.16
C GLN A 25 -13.30 -6.67 -0.78
N LYS A 26 -12.95 -6.89 -2.05
CA LYS A 26 -12.07 -5.96 -2.77
C LYS A 26 -12.86 -4.72 -3.16
N ASP A 27 -12.30 -3.56 -2.83
CA ASP A 27 -12.75 -2.30 -3.41
C ASP A 27 -12.20 -2.20 -4.84
N HIS A 28 -13.12 -2.09 -5.81
CA HIS A 28 -12.78 -1.99 -7.23
C HIS A 28 -12.64 -0.52 -7.64
N PHE A 29 -11.76 0.21 -6.93
CA PHE A 29 -11.47 1.59 -7.29
C PHE A 29 -10.86 1.63 -8.71
N PRO A 30 -11.39 2.46 -9.62
CA PRO A 30 -10.88 2.54 -10.98
C PRO A 30 -9.48 3.16 -10.95
N LEU A 31 -8.47 2.33 -11.13
CA LEU A 31 -7.11 2.79 -11.39
C LEU A 31 -7.03 3.19 -12.87
N THR A 32 -6.66 4.43 -13.13
CA THR A 32 -6.43 4.92 -14.49
C THR A 32 -5.28 4.15 -15.13
N PHE A 33 -5.44 3.86 -16.43
CA PHE A 33 -4.40 3.18 -17.17
C PHE A 33 -3.21 4.12 -17.37
N VAL A 34 -1.98 3.59 -17.27
CA VAL A 34 -0.76 4.41 -17.32
C VAL A 34 -0.67 5.23 -18.60
N ASN A 35 -1.10 4.69 -19.74
CA ASN A 35 -1.06 5.44 -21.00
C ASN A 35 -2.02 6.63 -20.99
N THR A 36 -3.17 6.52 -20.32
CA THR A 36 -4.12 7.64 -20.19
C THR A 36 -3.50 8.79 -19.41
N ILE A 37 -2.86 8.48 -18.27
CA ILE A 37 -2.14 9.49 -17.48
C ILE A 37 -1.02 10.12 -18.31
N LEU A 38 -0.29 9.29 -19.08
CA LEU A 38 0.81 9.78 -19.92
C LEU A 38 0.28 10.74 -20.98
N GLU A 39 -0.75 10.36 -21.73
CA GLU A 39 -1.40 11.20 -22.75
C GLU A 39 -1.87 12.54 -22.17
N GLU A 40 -2.43 12.55 -20.97
CA GLU A 40 -2.90 13.76 -20.29
C GLU A 40 -1.77 14.74 -19.97
N VAL A 41 -0.57 14.24 -19.67
CA VAL A 41 0.56 15.10 -19.30
C VAL A 41 1.50 15.41 -20.47
N LEU A 42 1.32 14.79 -21.64
CA LEU A 42 2.17 15.03 -22.81
C LEU A 42 2.19 16.51 -23.21
N GLY A 43 3.38 17.00 -23.59
CA GLY A 43 3.54 18.34 -24.14
C GLY A 43 3.76 19.45 -23.11
N HIS A 44 3.79 19.13 -21.81
CA HIS A 44 4.23 20.07 -20.79
C HIS A 44 5.75 20.25 -20.78
N GLU A 45 6.20 21.48 -20.52
CA GLU A 45 7.63 21.84 -20.46
C GLU A 45 8.33 21.37 -19.18
N LEU A 46 7.55 21.14 -18.11
CA LEU A 46 8.04 20.72 -16.79
C LEU A 46 7.12 19.67 -16.17
N TYR A 47 7.74 18.66 -15.58
CA TYR A 47 7.05 17.61 -14.83
C TYR A 47 7.60 17.55 -13.41
N THR A 48 6.71 17.51 -12.42
CA THR A 48 7.08 17.30 -11.02
C THR A 48 6.41 16.03 -10.50
N PHE A 49 7.20 15.13 -9.92
CA PHE A 49 6.70 13.91 -9.32
C PHE A 49 6.83 13.99 -7.79
N MET A 50 5.77 13.57 -7.11
CA MET A 50 5.75 13.41 -5.66
C MET A 50 5.47 11.95 -5.35
N ASP A 51 6.26 11.36 -4.45
CA ASP A 51 5.99 10.02 -3.98
C ASP A 51 5.17 10.04 -2.67
N GLY A 52 4.32 9.03 -2.52
CA GLY A 52 3.62 8.76 -1.27
C GLY A 52 4.38 7.73 -0.44
N TYR A 53 5.68 7.92 -0.16
CA TYR A 53 6.54 6.90 0.48
C TYR A 53 5.93 6.26 1.75
N LEU A 54 5.16 7.05 2.52
CA LEU A 54 4.48 6.60 3.74
C LEU A 54 2.95 6.50 3.61
N GLY A 55 2.39 6.58 2.40
CA GLY A 55 0.94 6.68 2.16
C GLY A 55 0.15 5.55 2.83
N TYR A 56 0.69 4.31 2.81
CA TYR A 56 0.06 3.16 3.49
C TYR A 56 -0.10 3.33 5.01
N ASN A 57 0.74 4.12 5.66
CA ASN A 57 0.73 4.32 7.12
C ASN A 57 0.02 5.62 7.54
N GLN A 58 -0.38 6.45 6.58
CA GLN A 58 -1.03 7.75 6.86
C GLN A 58 -2.56 7.62 6.90
N ILE A 59 -3.13 6.64 6.20
CA ILE A 59 -4.58 6.42 6.16
C ILE A 59 -4.99 5.61 7.40
N THR A 60 -5.86 6.18 8.22
CA THR A 60 -6.38 5.53 9.42
C THR A 60 -7.35 4.41 9.07
N ILE A 61 -7.23 3.28 9.77
CA ILE A 61 -8.24 2.21 9.72
C ILE A 61 -9.51 2.70 10.43
N ALA A 62 -10.67 2.34 9.90
CA ALA A 62 -11.94 2.62 10.57
C ALA A 62 -11.98 1.93 11.95
N PRO A 63 -12.46 2.59 13.03
CA PRO A 63 -12.42 2.03 14.38
C PRO A 63 -13.00 0.61 14.51
N ASP A 64 -14.11 0.36 13.82
CA ASP A 64 -14.79 -0.95 13.82
C ASP A 64 -13.93 -2.08 13.22
N ASN A 65 -12.89 -1.75 12.46
CA ASN A 65 -12.03 -2.69 11.76
C ASN A 65 -10.65 -2.90 12.42
N TYR A 66 -10.31 -2.21 13.52
CA TYR A 66 -9.00 -2.36 14.18
C TYR A 66 -8.68 -3.81 14.55
N HIS A 67 -9.66 -4.56 15.05
CA HIS A 67 -9.48 -5.97 15.43
C HIS A 67 -9.12 -6.86 14.23
N LYS A 68 -9.54 -6.50 13.01
CA LYS A 68 -9.27 -7.29 11.79
C LYS A 68 -7.79 -7.23 11.39
N THR A 69 -7.10 -6.15 11.75
CA THR A 69 -5.67 -5.95 11.50
C THR A 69 -4.79 -6.27 12.70
N ALA A 70 -5.35 -6.92 13.73
CA ALA A 70 -4.55 -7.41 14.85
C ALA A 70 -3.58 -8.50 14.39
N PHE A 71 -2.42 -8.56 15.05
CA PHE A 71 -1.43 -9.61 14.83
C PHE A 71 -0.83 -10.02 16.17
N THR A 72 -0.27 -11.23 16.23
CA THR A 72 0.43 -11.73 17.39
C THR A 72 1.95 -11.71 17.19
N THR A 73 2.66 -11.46 18.28
CA THR A 73 4.09 -11.73 18.44
C THR A 73 4.25 -13.02 19.26
N PRO A 74 5.39 -13.71 19.15
CA PRO A 74 5.76 -14.74 20.11
C PRO A 74 5.76 -14.23 21.55
#